data_AF-A0AAV0M5F9-F1
#
_entry.id   AF-A0AAV0M5F9-F1
#
_cell.length_a   1.000
_cell.length_b   1.000
_cell.length_c   1.000
_cell.angle_alpha   90.00
_cell.angle_beta   90.00
_cell.angle_gamma   90.00
#
_symmetry.space_group_name_H-M   'P 1'
#
loop_
_entity.id
_entity.type
_entity.pdbx_description
1 polymer ?
#
loop_
_entity_poly.entity_id
_entity_poly.type
_entity_poly.pdbx_seq_one_letter_code
_entity_poly.pdbx_strand_id
1 'polypeptide(L)'
;MPRFPLYLLLCCAAAAASLSTLSAGEVPTCSGIVPMSYRSDNISIADFGGVGDGKTLNTKAFKEAIYRIQHLKRGGGGTLLYIPAGEYLTESFNLTSHMTLYLATGAVIKATQVGIHIKTNTGRGGYIRNITVSNVYMEDVRTGIRIAGDVGGHPDGNFNPTALPAVEGLTLDGIWGQRIGQPGLIRGLKDAPFKRVCLSNVNLHVVRRKSGKNNNTLLTWKCSDVSGGSFLVSPSPCSELASSNGATDSCSDHFRNL
;
A
#
# COMPACT_ATOMS: atom_id res chain seq x y z
N MET A 1 49.09 8.31 75.64
CA MET A 1 47.81 9.02 75.85
C MET A 1 47.71 10.18 74.87
N PRO A 2 46.99 10.06 73.74
CA PRO A 2 46.68 11.22 72.90
C PRO A 2 45.20 11.62 73.04
N ARG A 3 44.98 12.93 73.21
CA ARG A 3 43.67 13.58 73.26
C ARG A 3 43.18 13.87 71.83
N PHE A 4 41.89 13.62 71.60
CA PHE A 4 41.14 13.88 70.38
C PHE A 4 41.09 15.37 70.00
N PRO A 5 41.02 15.69 68.69
CA PRO A 5 40.30 16.87 68.23
C PRO A 5 39.08 16.51 67.36
N LEU A 6 37.93 16.98 67.86
CA LEU A 6 36.77 17.58 67.20
C LEU A 6 36.69 17.50 65.65
N TYR A 7 35.77 16.67 65.14
CA TYR A 7 35.37 16.66 63.72
C TYR A 7 34.43 17.84 63.43
N LEU A 8 34.88 18.75 62.57
CA LEU A 8 34.05 19.80 61.97
C LEU A 8 33.30 19.20 60.77
N LEU A 9 31.96 19.14 60.88
CA LEU A 9 31.08 18.77 59.76
C LEU A 9 31.20 19.80 58.62
N LEU A 10 31.71 19.39 57.48
CA LEU A 10 31.57 20.12 56.21
C LEU A 10 30.40 19.53 55.43
N CYS A 11 29.31 20.30 55.34
CA CYS A 11 28.14 19.98 54.54
C CYS A 11 28.45 20.26 53.05
N CYS A 12 28.86 19.25 52.29
CA CYS A 12 28.95 19.36 50.83
C CYS A 12 27.55 19.17 50.23
N ALA A 13 26.90 20.28 49.87
CA ALA A 13 25.73 20.26 49.02
C ALA A 13 26.14 19.78 47.62
N ALA A 14 25.92 18.50 47.32
CA ALA A 14 26.02 17.98 45.96
C ALA A 14 24.78 18.44 45.18
N ALA A 15 24.94 19.45 44.32
CA ALA A 15 23.94 19.79 43.32
C ALA A 15 23.88 18.65 42.29
N ALA A 16 22.86 17.79 42.40
CA ALA A 16 22.57 16.78 41.39
C ALA A 16 22.08 17.48 40.12
N ALA A 17 22.96 17.68 39.14
CA ALA A 17 22.56 18.04 37.79
C ALA A 17 21.83 16.82 37.18
N SER A 18 20.51 16.91 37.06
CA SER A 18 19.71 15.92 36.34
C SER A 18 20.07 15.99 34.85
N LEU A 19 20.90 15.06 34.38
CA LEU A 19 21.01 14.78 32.96
C LEU A 19 19.68 14.20 32.49
N SER A 20 18.84 15.03 31.88
CA SER A 20 17.76 14.56 31.04
C SER A 20 18.40 13.86 29.84
N THR A 21 18.43 12.53 29.87
CA THR A 21 18.70 11.72 28.69
C THR A 21 17.63 12.09 27.65
N LEU A 22 18.02 12.81 26.59
CA LEU A 22 17.18 12.90 25.40
C LEU A 22 17.08 11.48 24.86
N SER A 23 15.98 10.81 25.17
CA SER A 23 15.50 9.68 24.39
C SER A 23 15.42 10.19 22.96
N ALA A 24 16.29 9.67 22.08
CA ALA A 24 16.09 9.80 20.66
C ALA A 24 14.67 9.30 20.40
N GLY A 25 13.77 10.19 19.97
CA GLY A 25 12.43 9.79 19.60
C GLY A 25 12.57 8.72 18.54
N GLU A 26 12.18 7.50 18.89
CA GLU A 26 11.97 6.44 17.92
C GLU A 26 11.06 7.03 16.86
N VAL A 27 11.57 7.20 15.64
CA VAL A 27 10.70 7.45 14.49
C VAL A 27 9.81 6.21 14.44
N PRO A 28 8.48 6.32 14.65
CA PRO A 28 7.62 5.15 14.57
C PRO A 28 7.68 4.68 13.12
N THR A 29 8.48 3.66 12.89
CA THR A 29 8.60 2.94 11.62
C THR A 29 7.69 1.72 11.71
N CYS A 30 7.11 1.32 10.58
CA CYS A 30 6.14 0.22 10.51
C CYS A 30 6.72 -1.18 10.80
N SER A 31 7.92 -1.27 11.38
CA SER A 31 8.47 -2.54 11.86
C SER A 31 7.57 -3.06 12.99
N GLY A 32 6.69 -4.02 12.65
CA GLY A 32 5.71 -4.59 13.57
C GLY A 32 4.30 -3.97 13.55
N ILE A 33 4.01 -3.00 12.68
CA ILE A 33 2.66 -2.38 12.56
C ILE A 33 1.73 -3.16 11.62
N VAL A 34 2.29 -3.97 10.72
CA VAL A 34 1.55 -4.95 9.92
C VAL A 34 2.34 -6.26 10.04
N PRO A 35 1.78 -7.35 10.60
CA PRO A 35 2.34 -8.65 10.29
C PRO A 35 2.17 -8.78 8.78
N MET A 36 3.27 -8.69 8.02
CA MET A 36 3.28 -9.18 6.64
C MET A 36 2.59 -10.53 6.74
N SER A 37 1.41 -10.69 6.12
CA SER A 37 0.70 -11.96 6.21
C SER A 37 1.64 -12.97 5.58
N TYR A 38 2.36 -13.71 6.43
CA TYR A 38 3.50 -14.51 6.02
C TYR A 38 2.88 -15.66 5.26
N ARG A 39 2.81 -15.50 3.94
CA ARG A 39 2.32 -16.53 3.05
C ARG A 39 3.42 -17.59 3.07
N SER A 40 3.17 -18.70 3.74
CA SER A 40 4.07 -19.87 3.72
C SER A 40 4.41 -20.28 2.30
N ASP A 41 3.46 -20.08 1.39
CA ASP A 41 3.61 -20.28 -0.03
C ASP A 41 4.03 -18.98 -0.73
N ASN A 42 5.19 -19.04 -1.38
CA ASN A 42 5.66 -18.00 -2.29
C ASN A 42 6.04 -18.60 -3.65
N ILE A 43 5.86 -17.81 -4.70
CA ILE A 43 6.29 -18.11 -6.07
C ILE A 43 7.02 -16.89 -6.62
N SER A 44 8.02 -17.06 -7.49
CA SER A 44 8.71 -15.93 -8.12
C SER A 44 8.16 -15.65 -9.50
N ILE A 45 8.13 -14.38 -9.91
CA ILE A 45 7.85 -14.02 -11.31
C ILE A 45 8.87 -14.63 -12.29
N ALA A 46 10.10 -14.88 -11.84
CA ALA A 46 11.15 -15.49 -12.64
C ALA A 46 10.75 -16.92 -13.09
N ASP A 47 10.01 -17.65 -12.24
CA ASP A 47 9.52 -19.00 -12.55
C ASP A 47 8.51 -19.02 -13.71
N PHE A 48 7.93 -17.86 -14.04
CA PHE A 48 6.99 -17.66 -15.14
C PHE A 48 7.60 -16.90 -16.33
N GLY A 49 8.92 -16.77 -16.36
CA GLY A 49 9.66 -16.08 -17.42
C GLY A 49 9.73 -14.57 -17.24
N GLY A 50 9.60 -14.08 -16.01
CA GLY A 50 9.82 -12.67 -15.69
C GLY A 50 11.28 -12.26 -15.84
N VAL A 51 11.55 -11.16 -16.56
CA VAL A 51 12.88 -10.61 -16.81
C VAL A 51 12.93 -9.15 -16.38
N GLY A 52 13.83 -8.83 -15.43
CA GLY A 52 14.00 -7.51 -14.83
C GLY A 52 14.98 -6.58 -15.56
N ASP A 53 14.99 -6.60 -16.90
CA ASP A 53 15.94 -5.85 -17.76
C ASP A 53 15.45 -4.46 -18.21
N GLY A 54 14.25 -4.07 -17.79
CA GLY A 54 13.59 -2.80 -18.13
C GLY A 54 13.06 -2.72 -19.56
N LYS A 55 13.19 -3.80 -20.35
CA LYS A 55 12.89 -3.85 -21.78
C LYS A 55 11.90 -4.96 -22.15
N THR A 56 12.02 -6.12 -21.52
CA THR A 56 11.17 -7.29 -21.76
C THR A 56 9.76 -7.03 -21.27
N LEU A 57 8.76 -7.32 -22.11
CA LEU A 57 7.35 -7.19 -21.73
C LEU A 57 6.88 -8.39 -20.89
N ASN A 58 6.75 -8.17 -19.59
CA ASN A 58 6.46 -9.18 -18.56
C ASN A 58 4.97 -9.53 -18.40
N THR A 59 4.07 -8.95 -19.22
CA THR A 59 2.61 -9.13 -19.10
C THR A 59 2.19 -10.60 -19.06
N LYS A 60 2.85 -11.46 -19.86
CA LYS A 60 2.60 -12.90 -19.87
C LYS A 60 3.01 -13.56 -18.56
N ALA A 61 4.22 -13.28 -18.07
CA ALA A 61 4.72 -13.83 -16.81
C ALA A 61 3.78 -13.50 -15.64
N PHE A 62 3.31 -12.24 -15.55
CA PHE A 62 2.34 -11.84 -14.52
C PHE A 62 1.01 -12.58 -14.64
N LYS A 63 0.47 -12.71 -15.86
CA LYS A 63 -0.80 -13.42 -16.09
C LYS A 63 -0.70 -14.89 -15.66
N GLU A 64 0.38 -15.57 -16.03
CA GLU A 64 0.59 -16.98 -15.69
C GLU A 64 0.81 -17.19 -14.18
N ALA A 65 1.61 -16.32 -13.53
CA ALA A 65 1.84 -16.39 -12.09
C ALA A 65 0.54 -16.21 -11.30
N ILE A 66 -0.30 -15.24 -11.71
CA ILE A 66 -1.57 -14.96 -11.03
C ILE A 66 -2.58 -16.06 -11.34
N TYR A 67 -2.62 -16.58 -12.56
CA TYR A 67 -3.42 -17.75 -12.90
C TYR A 67 -3.06 -18.94 -12.01
N ARG A 68 -1.77 -19.19 -11.80
CA ARG A 68 -1.29 -20.22 -10.87
C ARG A 68 -1.79 -19.97 -9.44
N ILE A 69 -1.70 -18.74 -8.93
CA ILE A 69 -2.19 -18.37 -7.59
C ILE A 69 -3.69 -18.60 -7.46
N GLN A 70 -4.47 -18.19 -8.46
CA GLN A 70 -5.92 -18.33 -8.45
C GLN A 70 -6.37 -19.81 -8.36
N HIS A 71 -5.61 -20.72 -8.97
CA HIS A 71 -5.96 -22.15 -9.05
C HIS A 71 -5.26 -23.00 -7.99
N LEU A 72 -4.47 -22.39 -7.10
CA LEU A 72 -3.94 -23.06 -5.93
C LEU A 72 -5.08 -23.35 -4.93
N LYS A 73 -5.48 -24.61 -4.80
CA LYS A 73 -6.39 -25.07 -3.74
C LYS A 73 -5.65 -25.06 -2.40
N ARG A 74 -5.52 -23.89 -1.78
CA ARG A 74 -4.82 -23.72 -0.50
C ARG A 74 -5.78 -23.17 0.56
N GLY A 75 -5.85 -23.85 1.71
CA GLY A 75 -6.82 -23.62 2.78
C GLY A 75 -6.63 -22.29 3.52
N GLY A 76 -6.91 -21.18 2.84
CA GLY A 76 -7.04 -19.84 3.44
C GLY A 76 -5.75 -19.01 3.55
N GLY A 77 -4.58 -19.64 3.56
CA GLY A 77 -3.28 -18.95 3.75
C GLY A 77 -2.85 -18.03 2.60
N GLY A 78 -3.37 -18.22 1.38
CA GLY A 78 -3.02 -17.44 0.19
C GLY A 78 -1.59 -17.65 -0.31
N THR A 79 -1.12 -16.82 -1.25
CA THR A 79 0.22 -16.98 -1.87
C THR A 79 0.90 -15.64 -2.15
N LEU A 80 2.19 -15.56 -1.86
CA LEU A 80 3.02 -14.40 -2.20
C LEU A 80 3.60 -14.56 -3.61
N LEU A 81 3.41 -13.55 -4.46
CA LEU A 81 4.13 -13.39 -5.71
C LEU A 81 5.33 -12.47 -5.48
N TYR A 82 6.53 -13.05 -5.54
CA TYR A 82 7.80 -12.38 -5.31
C TYR A 82 8.37 -11.83 -6.63
N ILE A 83 8.70 -10.53 -6.64
CA ILE A 83 9.38 -9.86 -7.75
C ILE A 83 10.82 -9.54 -7.31
N PRO A 84 11.83 -10.24 -7.85
CA PRO A 84 13.25 -9.95 -7.56
C PRO A 84 13.65 -8.55 -8.03
N ALA A 85 14.79 -8.04 -7.55
CA ALA A 85 15.37 -6.78 -8.02
C ALA A 85 15.51 -6.75 -9.55
N GLY A 86 15.25 -5.59 -10.16
CA GLY A 86 15.23 -5.41 -11.61
C GLY A 86 14.07 -4.54 -12.08
N GLU A 87 14.10 -4.10 -13.33
CA GLU A 87 13.03 -3.31 -13.95
C GLU A 87 12.12 -4.20 -14.80
N TYR A 88 10.83 -4.25 -14.51
CA TYR A 88 9.86 -5.11 -15.21
C TYR A 88 8.87 -4.24 -15.97
N LEU A 89 9.08 -4.13 -17.29
CA LEU A 89 8.10 -3.50 -18.18
C LEU A 89 6.89 -4.43 -18.31
N THR A 90 5.68 -3.91 -18.07
CA THR A 90 4.45 -4.70 -18.18
C THR A 90 3.26 -3.83 -18.57
N GLU A 91 2.30 -4.43 -19.27
CA GLU A 91 0.94 -3.89 -19.34
C GLU A 91 0.20 -4.17 -18.03
N SER A 92 -1.05 -3.71 -17.96
CA SER A 92 -1.92 -4.03 -16.83
C SER A 92 -2.14 -5.54 -16.71
N PHE A 93 -1.98 -6.05 -15.49
CA PHE A 93 -2.35 -7.40 -15.10
C PHE A 93 -3.37 -7.35 -13.95
N ASN A 94 -4.15 -8.42 -13.79
CA ASN A 94 -5.19 -8.49 -12.76
C ASN A 94 -4.66 -9.24 -11.55
N LEU A 95 -4.84 -8.69 -10.34
CA LEU A 95 -4.60 -9.44 -9.11
C LEU A 95 -5.78 -10.38 -8.82
N THR A 96 -5.54 -11.41 -8.01
CA THR A 96 -6.55 -12.36 -7.50
C THR A 96 -6.64 -12.28 -5.98
N SER A 97 -7.70 -12.84 -5.39
CA SER A 97 -7.89 -12.85 -3.94
C SER A 97 -6.87 -13.71 -3.21
N HIS A 98 -6.61 -13.37 -1.94
CA HIS A 98 -5.63 -14.06 -1.08
C HIS A 98 -4.22 -14.10 -1.66
N MET A 99 -3.80 -13.03 -2.35
CA MET A 99 -2.42 -12.91 -2.82
C MET A 99 -1.70 -11.73 -2.17
N THR A 100 -0.39 -11.85 -2.05
CA THR A 100 0.51 -10.73 -1.72
C THR A 100 1.41 -10.48 -2.92
N LEU A 101 1.45 -9.27 -3.48
CA LEU A 101 2.45 -8.90 -4.50
C LEU A 101 3.59 -8.18 -3.77
N TYR A 102 4.76 -8.82 -3.72
CA TYR A 102 5.92 -8.30 -3.01
C TYR A 102 7.05 -7.96 -3.99
N LEU A 103 7.49 -6.70 -3.98
CA LEU A 103 8.62 -6.22 -4.77
C LEU A 103 9.84 -6.14 -3.86
N ALA A 104 10.88 -6.92 -4.16
CA ALA A 104 12.14 -6.84 -3.44
C ALA A 104 12.78 -5.46 -3.60
N THR A 105 13.66 -5.07 -2.68
CA THR A 105 14.44 -3.84 -2.81
C THR A 105 15.15 -3.79 -4.16
N GLY A 106 14.97 -2.69 -4.90
CA GLY A 106 15.50 -2.55 -6.27
C GLY A 106 14.63 -3.15 -7.38
N ALA A 107 13.44 -3.68 -7.07
CA ALA A 107 12.45 -4.07 -8.07
C ALA A 107 11.58 -2.86 -8.48
N VAL A 108 11.38 -2.68 -9.78
CA VAL A 108 10.60 -1.58 -10.35
C VAL A 108 9.60 -2.12 -11.36
N ILE A 109 8.33 -1.71 -11.25
CA ILE A 109 7.31 -2.03 -12.26
C ILE A 109 7.13 -0.83 -13.19
N LYS A 110 7.44 -1.00 -14.48
CA LYS A 110 7.26 0.03 -15.49
C LYS A 110 5.93 -0.19 -16.19
N ALA A 111 4.98 0.70 -15.96
CA ALA A 111 3.64 0.66 -16.55
C ALA A 111 3.34 1.99 -17.26
N THR A 112 2.78 1.92 -18.47
CA THR A 112 2.59 3.11 -19.34
C THR A 112 1.32 3.92 -19.03
N GLN A 113 0.37 3.36 -18.27
CA GLN A 113 -0.95 3.99 -18.06
C GLN A 113 -1.36 4.08 -16.58
N VAL A 114 -1.41 2.97 -15.86
CA VAL A 114 -1.82 2.94 -14.45
C VAL A 114 -0.79 2.12 -13.66
N GLY A 115 -0.38 2.61 -12.50
CA GLY A 115 0.64 1.96 -11.67
C GLY A 115 0.06 0.76 -10.95
N ILE A 116 -0.74 1.01 -9.91
CA ILE A 116 -1.46 -0.03 -9.17
C ILE A 116 -2.93 0.03 -9.59
N HIS A 117 -3.47 -1.06 -10.13
CA HIS A 117 -4.86 -1.10 -10.60
C HIS A 117 -5.62 -2.29 -10.03
N ILE A 118 -6.66 -2.00 -9.23
CA ILE A 118 -7.63 -3.00 -8.77
C ILE A 118 -8.98 -2.66 -9.40
N LYS A 119 -9.63 -3.65 -10.03
CA LYS A 119 -10.89 -3.47 -10.74
C LYS A 119 -11.91 -4.50 -10.30
N THR A 120 -13.14 -4.05 -10.10
CA THR A 120 -14.32 -4.91 -10.04
C THR A 120 -15.52 -4.19 -10.65
N ASN A 121 -16.64 -4.89 -10.78
CA ASN A 121 -17.90 -4.32 -11.24
C ASN A 121 -19.09 -4.93 -10.50
N THR A 122 -20.20 -4.21 -10.43
CA THR A 122 -21.49 -4.80 -10.11
C THR A 122 -21.74 -5.99 -11.03
N GLY A 123 -22.20 -7.10 -10.48
CA GLY A 123 -22.46 -8.33 -11.19
C GLY A 123 -21.28 -9.28 -11.39
N ARG A 124 -20.12 -8.95 -10.82
CA ARG A 124 -18.99 -9.88 -10.70
C ARG A 124 -19.14 -10.81 -9.49
N GLY A 125 -19.83 -10.37 -8.45
CA GLY A 125 -19.89 -11.04 -7.15
C GLY A 125 -18.51 -11.31 -6.55
N GLY A 126 -18.44 -12.29 -5.64
CA GLY A 126 -17.19 -12.74 -5.04
C GLY A 126 -16.54 -11.70 -4.12
N TYR A 127 -15.23 -11.84 -3.92
CA TYR A 127 -14.48 -10.96 -3.03
C TYR A 127 -13.10 -10.63 -3.57
N ILE A 128 -12.60 -9.45 -3.22
CA ILE A 128 -11.22 -8.98 -3.37
C ILE A 128 -10.78 -8.59 -1.97
N ARG A 129 -10.06 -9.48 -1.27
CA ARG A 129 -9.72 -9.22 0.12
C ARG A 129 -8.30 -9.61 0.51
N ASN A 130 -7.80 -8.93 1.53
CA ASN A 130 -6.50 -9.17 2.14
C ASN A 130 -5.37 -9.13 1.11
N ILE A 131 -5.29 -8.02 0.37
CA ILE A 131 -4.26 -7.76 -0.64
C ILE A 131 -3.29 -6.74 -0.05
N THR A 132 -2.01 -7.08 -0.05
CA THR A 132 -0.93 -6.16 0.29
C THR A 132 -0.07 -5.92 -0.94
N VAL A 133 0.20 -4.64 -1.20
CA VAL A 133 1.16 -4.18 -2.20
C VAL A 133 2.17 -3.31 -1.47
N SER A 134 3.44 -3.68 -1.56
CA SER A 134 4.50 -3.03 -0.80
C SER A 134 5.74 -2.74 -1.64
N ASN A 135 6.46 -1.68 -1.29
CA ASN A 135 7.75 -1.31 -1.86
C ASN A 135 7.71 -1.13 -3.39
N VAL A 136 6.79 -0.28 -3.86
CA VAL A 136 6.59 -0.03 -5.30
C VAL A 136 7.21 1.30 -5.70
N TYR A 137 8.12 1.29 -6.65
CA TYR A 137 8.52 2.49 -7.41
C TYR A 137 7.82 2.52 -8.76
N MET A 138 7.28 3.68 -9.14
CA MET A 138 6.65 3.91 -10.45
C MET A 138 7.08 5.24 -11.06
N GLU A 139 7.19 5.29 -12.39
CA GLU A 139 7.65 6.47 -13.12
C GLU A 139 6.84 6.66 -14.40
N ASP A 140 6.53 7.91 -14.77
CA ASP A 140 5.79 8.29 -15.98
C ASP A 140 4.37 7.70 -16.11
N VAL A 141 3.72 7.44 -14.98
CA VAL A 141 2.39 6.83 -14.92
C VAL A 141 1.28 7.87 -15.06
N ARG A 142 0.24 7.62 -15.89
CA ARG A 142 -0.93 8.52 -16.00
C ARG A 142 -1.77 8.55 -14.72
N THR A 143 -2.00 7.41 -14.07
CA THR A 143 -2.66 7.33 -12.74
C THR A 143 -1.87 6.41 -11.81
N GLY A 144 -1.37 6.93 -10.69
CA GLY A 144 -0.52 6.17 -9.77
C GLY A 144 -1.25 4.98 -9.18
N ILE A 145 -2.31 5.23 -8.40
CA ILE A 145 -3.13 4.19 -7.76
C ILE A 145 -4.57 4.30 -8.25
N ARG A 146 -5.15 3.23 -8.80
CA ARG A 146 -6.54 3.17 -9.23
C ARG A 146 -7.23 1.93 -8.69
N ILE A 147 -8.23 2.11 -7.84
CA ILE A 147 -9.08 1.03 -7.32
C ILE A 147 -10.51 1.42 -7.70
N ALA A 148 -11.12 0.70 -8.64
CA ALA A 148 -12.40 1.10 -9.22
C ALA A 148 -13.40 -0.06 -9.24
N GLY A 149 -14.56 0.16 -8.64
CA GLY A 149 -15.66 -0.80 -8.55
C GLY A 149 -16.69 -0.67 -9.66
N ASP A 150 -16.60 0.33 -10.52
CA ASP A 150 -17.58 0.64 -11.56
C ASP A 150 -16.91 0.87 -12.91
N VAL A 151 -15.98 -0.02 -13.24
CA VAL A 151 -15.27 0.02 -14.54
C VAL A 151 -16.15 -0.41 -15.71
N GLY A 152 -17.37 -0.88 -15.44
CA GLY A 152 -18.30 -1.36 -16.44
C GLY A 152 -17.85 -2.65 -17.12
N GLY A 153 -18.69 -3.16 -18.02
CA GLY A 153 -18.38 -4.26 -18.92
C GLY A 153 -18.61 -5.65 -18.32
N HIS A 154 -19.34 -6.47 -19.08
CA HIS A 154 -19.48 -7.91 -18.88
C HIS A 154 -19.24 -8.61 -20.23
N PRO A 155 -18.67 -9.83 -20.25
CA PRO A 155 -18.40 -10.55 -21.50
C PRO A 155 -19.67 -10.81 -22.32
N ASP A 156 -20.79 -10.99 -21.63
CA ASP A 156 -22.12 -11.19 -22.19
C ASP A 156 -23.18 -10.60 -21.22
N GLY A 157 -24.46 -10.71 -21.59
CA GLY A 157 -25.59 -10.25 -20.78
C GLY A 157 -26.08 -11.25 -19.72
N ASN A 158 -25.44 -12.43 -19.58
CA ASN A 158 -25.90 -13.51 -18.71
C ASN A 158 -25.31 -13.43 -17.30
N PHE A 159 -24.67 -12.31 -16.95
CA PHE A 159 -24.18 -12.06 -15.60
C PHE A 159 -25.34 -11.75 -14.64
N ASN A 160 -25.14 -12.03 -13.36
CA ASN A 160 -26.12 -11.65 -12.33
C ASN A 160 -25.96 -10.15 -12.00
N PRO A 161 -26.88 -9.25 -12.37
CA PRO A 161 -26.70 -7.81 -12.17
C PRO A 161 -26.78 -7.36 -10.70
N THR A 162 -27.27 -8.21 -9.79
CA THR A 162 -27.34 -7.89 -8.36
C THR A 162 -26.15 -8.45 -7.58
N ALA A 163 -25.26 -9.20 -8.22
CA ALA A 163 -24.11 -9.80 -7.55
C ALA A 163 -23.04 -8.74 -7.24
N LEU A 164 -23.04 -8.23 -6.01
CA LEU A 164 -22.08 -7.23 -5.55
C LEU A 164 -20.75 -7.90 -5.09
N PRO A 165 -19.58 -7.37 -5.50
CA PRO A 165 -18.30 -7.82 -5.00
C PRO A 165 -18.02 -7.24 -3.61
N ALA A 166 -17.45 -8.05 -2.70
CA ALA A 166 -16.92 -7.56 -1.44
C ALA A 166 -15.44 -7.17 -1.59
N VAL A 167 -15.09 -5.89 -1.45
CA VAL A 167 -13.70 -5.42 -1.52
C VAL A 167 -13.26 -4.90 -0.17
N GLU A 168 -12.30 -5.59 0.46
CA GLU A 168 -11.96 -5.32 1.85
C GLU A 168 -10.53 -5.71 2.24
N GLY A 169 -9.82 -4.86 2.98
CA GLY A 169 -8.49 -5.20 3.49
C GLY A 169 -7.44 -5.07 2.40
N LEU A 170 -7.27 -3.84 1.90
CA LEU A 170 -6.27 -3.48 0.91
C LEU A 170 -5.20 -2.65 1.60
N THR A 171 -3.94 -3.09 1.56
CA THR A 171 -2.82 -2.40 2.18
C THR A 171 -1.81 -2.01 1.10
N LEU A 172 -1.53 -0.70 1.02
CA LEU A 172 -0.61 -0.09 0.08
C LEU A 172 0.47 0.62 0.87
N ASP A 173 1.68 0.05 0.94
CA ASP A 173 2.75 0.52 1.83
C ASP A 173 4.07 0.78 1.08
N GLY A 174 4.74 1.88 1.39
CA GLY A 174 6.05 2.19 0.82
C GLY A 174 6.01 2.35 -0.71
N ILE A 175 5.16 3.25 -1.20
CA ILE A 175 4.96 3.46 -2.64
C ILE A 175 5.54 4.80 -3.02
N TRP A 176 6.44 4.82 -4.01
CA TRP A 176 7.09 6.01 -4.51
C TRP A 176 6.79 6.20 -5.99
N GLY A 177 6.50 7.43 -6.41
CA GLY A 177 6.10 7.74 -7.77
C GLY A 177 6.72 9.02 -8.31
N GLN A 178 7.29 9.01 -9.51
CA GLN A 178 7.82 10.20 -10.19
C GLN A 178 7.06 10.46 -11.51
N ARG A 179 6.84 11.74 -11.84
CA ARG A 179 6.11 12.16 -13.06
C ARG A 179 4.70 11.55 -13.19
N ILE A 180 3.97 11.53 -12.08
CA ILE A 180 2.63 10.96 -11.99
C ILE A 180 1.59 11.93 -12.54
N GLY A 181 0.66 11.49 -13.38
CA GLY A 181 -0.41 12.36 -13.91
C GLY A 181 -1.50 12.66 -12.87
N GLN A 182 -2.13 11.61 -12.33
CA GLN A 182 -3.09 11.67 -11.23
C GLN A 182 -2.58 10.76 -10.09
N PRO A 183 -2.49 11.24 -8.84
CA PRO A 183 -1.91 10.46 -7.74
C PRO A 183 -2.75 9.20 -7.46
N GLY A 184 -4.07 9.35 -7.27
CA GLY A 184 -4.94 8.18 -7.24
C GLY A 184 -6.43 8.42 -7.44
N LEU A 185 -7.13 7.31 -7.68
CA LEU A 185 -8.58 7.21 -7.82
C LEU A 185 -9.07 5.95 -7.09
N ILE A 186 -9.84 6.10 -6.03
CA ILE A 186 -10.39 4.98 -5.26
C ILE A 186 -11.91 5.13 -5.20
N ARG A 187 -12.62 4.43 -6.08
CA ARG A 187 -14.07 4.51 -6.21
C ARG A 187 -14.68 3.14 -5.96
N GLY A 188 -15.36 3.00 -4.83
CA GLY A 188 -16.16 1.82 -4.52
C GLY A 188 -17.48 1.78 -5.27
N LEU A 189 -18.37 0.90 -4.82
CA LEU A 189 -19.75 0.84 -5.28
C LEU A 189 -20.66 1.42 -4.19
N LYS A 190 -21.68 2.19 -4.58
CA LYS A 190 -22.63 2.79 -3.65
C LYS A 190 -23.27 1.76 -2.69
N ASP A 191 -23.66 0.61 -3.24
CA ASP A 191 -24.30 -0.47 -2.47
C ASP A 191 -23.29 -1.51 -1.93
N ALA A 192 -22.01 -1.38 -2.29
CA ALA A 192 -20.91 -2.19 -1.76
C ALA A 192 -19.62 -1.36 -1.63
N PRO A 193 -19.58 -0.42 -0.65
CA PRO A 193 -18.40 0.41 -0.45
C PRO A 193 -17.15 -0.41 -0.16
N PHE A 194 -16.00 0.07 -0.62
CA PHE A 194 -14.72 -0.56 -0.33
C PHE A 194 -14.32 -0.27 1.11
N LYS A 195 -13.92 -1.30 1.86
CA LYS A 195 -13.66 -1.18 3.30
C LYS A 195 -12.20 -1.51 3.63
N ARG A 196 -11.71 -0.99 4.75
CA ARG A 196 -10.35 -1.27 5.28
C ARG A 196 -9.26 -1.06 4.21
N VAL A 197 -9.29 0.08 3.52
CA VAL A 197 -8.21 0.51 2.62
C VAL A 197 -7.17 1.28 3.44
N CYS A 198 -5.93 0.82 3.46
CA CYS A 198 -4.83 1.46 4.17
C CYS A 198 -3.75 1.95 3.19
N LEU A 199 -3.42 3.23 3.27
CA LEU A 199 -2.30 3.85 2.54
C LEU A 199 -1.21 4.26 3.54
N SER A 200 -0.01 3.71 3.44
CA SER A 200 1.10 4.02 4.34
C SER A 200 2.35 4.37 3.55
N ASN A 201 3.07 5.43 3.94
CA ASN A 201 4.34 5.81 3.33
C ASN A 201 4.27 5.88 1.80
N VAL A 202 3.27 6.60 1.29
CA VAL A 202 3.00 6.74 -0.15
C VAL A 202 3.40 8.15 -0.58
N ASN A 203 4.36 8.26 -1.49
CA ASN A 203 4.85 9.53 -2.01
C ASN A 203 4.78 9.56 -3.55
N LEU A 204 3.84 10.32 -4.11
CA LEU A 204 3.60 10.41 -5.55
C LEU A 204 3.85 11.84 -6.05
N HIS A 205 4.97 12.07 -6.73
CA HIS A 205 5.30 13.35 -7.33
C HIS A 205 4.50 13.57 -8.61
N VAL A 206 3.44 14.38 -8.50
CA VAL A 206 2.49 14.65 -9.57
C VAL A 206 3.01 15.76 -10.51
N VAL A 207 2.97 15.51 -11.82
CA VAL A 207 3.22 16.51 -12.86
C VAL A 207 1.92 17.11 -13.34
N ARG A 208 1.92 18.42 -13.55
CA ARG A 208 0.76 19.11 -14.12
C ARG A 208 0.54 18.64 -15.55
N ARG A 209 -0.70 18.33 -15.90
CA ARG A 209 -1.10 17.99 -17.28
C ARG A 209 -2.09 19.01 -17.80
N LYS A 210 -2.00 19.32 -19.09
CA LYS A 210 -2.97 20.20 -19.77
C LYS A 210 -4.33 19.51 -19.78
N SER A 211 -5.32 20.10 -19.11
CA SER A 211 -6.70 19.67 -19.18
C SER A 211 -7.49 20.71 -19.97
N GLY A 212 -7.73 20.45 -21.27
CA GLY A 212 -8.45 21.38 -22.13
C GLY A 212 -7.72 22.70 -22.40
N LYS A 213 -8.47 23.68 -22.94
CA LYS A 213 -7.90 24.84 -23.66
C LYS A 213 -7.08 25.83 -22.82
N ASN A 214 -7.11 25.87 -21.47
CA ASN A 214 -6.33 26.89 -20.73
C ASN A 214 -6.14 26.60 -19.22
N ASN A 215 -5.61 25.45 -18.79
CA ASN A 215 -5.20 25.31 -17.38
C ASN A 215 -4.18 24.18 -17.17
N ASN A 216 -3.09 24.48 -16.45
CA ASN A 216 -2.10 23.53 -15.97
C ASN A 216 -2.50 23.05 -14.55
N THR A 217 -3.54 22.23 -14.47
CA THR A 217 -4.13 21.81 -13.17
C THR A 217 -3.36 20.64 -12.59
N LEU A 218 -3.00 20.73 -11.30
CA LEU A 218 -2.47 19.60 -10.55
C LEU A 218 -3.65 18.69 -10.18
N LEU A 219 -3.63 17.44 -10.64
CA LEU A 219 -4.69 16.48 -10.28
C LEU A 219 -4.49 15.99 -8.84
N THR A 220 -5.57 15.98 -8.07
CA THR A 220 -5.60 15.47 -6.70
C THR A 220 -6.14 14.04 -6.66
N TRP A 221 -6.10 13.43 -5.48
CA TRP A 221 -6.80 12.19 -5.22
C TRP A 221 -8.31 12.34 -5.45
N LYS A 222 -8.94 11.27 -5.94
CA LYS A 222 -10.39 11.18 -6.10
C LYS A 222 -10.90 9.94 -5.40
N CYS A 223 -11.80 10.10 -4.44
CA CYS A 223 -12.35 8.99 -3.68
C CYS A 223 -13.87 9.08 -3.64
N SER A 224 -14.53 7.93 -3.62
CA SER A 224 -15.94 7.81 -3.27
C SER A 224 -16.23 6.38 -2.83
N ASP A 225 -17.24 6.21 -1.97
CA ASP A 225 -17.73 4.89 -1.53
C ASP A 225 -16.60 4.01 -0.98
N VAL A 226 -15.71 4.60 -0.18
CA VAL A 226 -14.56 3.93 0.42
C VAL A 226 -14.37 4.36 1.88
N SER A 227 -13.91 3.44 2.72
CA SER A 227 -13.46 3.72 4.08
C SER A 227 -12.12 3.07 4.40
N GLY A 228 -11.36 3.71 5.29
CA GLY A 228 -10.06 3.25 5.75
C GLY A 228 -9.23 4.39 6.31
N GLY A 229 -7.90 4.28 6.20
CA GLY A 229 -6.98 5.25 6.80
C GLY A 229 -5.72 5.46 5.99
N SER A 230 -4.99 6.52 6.34
CA SER A 230 -3.71 6.83 5.71
C SER A 230 -2.70 7.38 6.70
N PHE A 231 -1.42 7.08 6.45
CA PHE A 231 -0.31 7.56 7.26
C PHE A 231 0.88 7.91 6.36
N LEU A 232 1.45 9.12 6.52
CA LEU A 232 2.57 9.61 5.71
C LEU A 232 2.32 9.50 4.19
N VAL A 233 1.20 10.04 3.73
CA VAL A 233 0.81 10.04 2.32
C VAL A 233 0.93 11.44 1.71
N SER A 234 1.63 11.54 0.58
CA SER A 234 1.83 12.77 -0.19
C SER A 234 1.61 12.50 -1.69
N PRO A 235 0.83 13.34 -2.42
CA PRO A 235 0.02 14.45 -1.93
C PRO A 235 -1.11 13.95 -1.02
N SER A 236 -1.67 14.84 -0.20
CA SER A 236 -2.71 14.51 0.78
C SER A 236 -3.85 13.69 0.16
N PRO A 237 -4.26 12.58 0.77
CA PRO A 237 -5.35 11.75 0.25
C PRO A 237 -6.71 12.44 0.44
N CYS A 238 -7.76 11.81 -0.10
CA CYS A 238 -9.13 12.27 0.11
C CYS A 238 -9.54 12.18 1.59
N SER A 239 -10.56 12.95 1.98
CA SER A 239 -11.12 12.95 3.35
C SER A 239 -11.55 11.56 3.83
N GLU A 240 -12.05 10.72 2.94
CA GLU A 240 -12.50 9.35 3.20
C GLU A 240 -11.39 8.41 3.67
N LEU A 241 -10.13 8.79 3.42
CA LEU A 241 -8.94 8.05 3.81
C LEU A 241 -7.99 8.90 4.66
N ALA A 242 -8.33 10.15 4.97
CA ALA A 242 -7.48 11.02 5.78
C ALA A 242 -7.53 10.57 7.24
N SER A 243 -6.38 10.43 7.90
CA SER A 243 -6.35 10.16 9.34
C SER A 243 -6.97 11.33 10.09
N SER A 244 -8.00 11.07 10.91
CA SER A 244 -8.56 12.09 11.80
C SER A 244 -7.61 12.28 13.00
N ASN A 245 -7.26 13.53 13.28
CA ASN A 245 -6.41 13.89 14.42
C ASN A 245 -7.03 13.38 15.73
N GLY A 246 -6.47 12.29 16.27
CA GLY A 246 -6.79 11.77 17.60
C GLY A 246 -7.72 10.55 17.65
N ALA A 247 -8.13 9.95 16.52
CA ALA A 247 -8.91 8.71 16.55
C ALA A 247 -8.05 7.49 16.22
N THR A 248 -8.42 6.39 16.85
CA THR A 248 -7.98 4.99 16.70
C THR A 248 -8.25 4.38 15.30
N ASP A 249 -8.16 5.21 14.26
CA ASP A 249 -8.49 4.94 12.85
C ASP A 249 -7.25 5.08 11.96
N SER A 250 -6.07 4.94 12.59
CA SER A 250 -4.83 4.78 11.87
C SER A 250 -4.79 3.41 11.22
N CYS A 251 -3.99 3.25 10.16
CA CYS A 251 -3.58 1.95 9.66
C CYS A 251 -3.06 1.00 10.76
N SER A 252 -2.79 1.46 11.98
CA SER A 252 -2.20 0.69 13.09
C SER A 252 -3.22 -0.01 14.01
N ASP A 253 -4.48 0.47 14.13
CA ASP A 253 -5.43 -0.05 15.13
C ASP A 253 -6.31 -1.20 14.60
N HIS A 254 -6.37 -1.38 13.28
CA HIS A 254 -7.23 -2.39 12.64
C HIS A 254 -6.61 -3.79 12.46
N PHE A 255 -5.32 -3.94 12.76
CA PHE A 255 -4.59 -5.23 12.63
C PHE A 255 -4.49 -6.03 13.94
N ARG A 256 -4.98 -5.50 15.07
CA ARG A 256 -4.86 -6.16 16.39
C ARG A 256 -5.89 -7.26 16.68
N ASN A 257 -6.94 -7.40 15.86
CA ASN A 257 -8.07 -8.32 16.12
C ASN A 257 -8.30 -9.36 15.00
N LEU A 258 -7.23 -9.91 14.40
CA LEU A 258 -7.30 -11.06 13.50
C LEU A 258 -6.30 -12.14 13.91
#